data_AF-A0A0B1P447-F1
#
_entry.id   AF-A0A0B1P447-F1
#
_cell.length_a   1.000
_cell.length_b   1.000
_cell.length_c   1.000
_cell.angle_alpha   90.00
_cell.angle_beta   90.00
_cell.angle_gamma   90.00
#
_symmetry.space_group_name_H-M   'P 1'
#
loop_
_entity.id
_entity.type
_entity.pdbx_description
1 polymer ?
#
loop_
_entity_poly.entity_id
_entity_poly.type
_entity_poly.pdbx_seq_one_letter_code
_entity_poly.pdbx_strand_id
1 'polypeptide(L)'
;MAHGFDMGIAIKTTMNAMLRREISMYLCTDSKSLYECISKLGTTQEKRLMIDILCLRESYERREITELRWIAGNTNPADAMTKSKACPALKNLIDNNYINLNEATLKWVERVQDRNGD
;
A
#
# COMPACT_ATOMS: atom_id res chain seq x y z
N MET A 1 -1.61 7.02 -6.51
CA MET A 1 -1.85 6.15 -5.34
C MET A 1 -3.27 6.31 -4.81
N ALA A 2 -3.72 7.53 -4.46
CA ALA A 2 -5.07 7.80 -3.94
C ALA A 2 -6.19 7.12 -4.75
N HIS A 3 -6.27 7.38 -6.06
CA HIS A 3 -7.26 6.71 -6.93
C HIS A 3 -7.19 5.17 -6.90
N GLY A 4 -5.99 4.59 -6.81
CA GLY A 4 -5.82 3.14 -6.71
C GLY A 4 -6.28 2.60 -5.35
N PHE A 5 -6.09 3.37 -4.29
CA PHE A 5 -6.60 3.08 -2.95
C PHE A 5 -8.13 3.13 -2.91
N ASP A 6 -8.76 4.17 -3.47
CA ASP A 6 -10.23 4.30 -3.50
C ASP A 6 -10.89 3.10 -4.20
N MET A 7 -10.37 2.72 -5.37
CA MET A 7 -10.83 1.53 -6.09
C MET A 7 -10.57 0.25 -5.29
N GLY A 8 -9.40 0.13 -4.67
CA GLY A 8 -9.07 -0.99 -3.81
C GLY A 8 -10.05 -1.15 -2.65
N ILE A 9 -10.43 -0.04 -1.99
CA ILE A 9 -11.39 -0.03 -0.88
C ILE A 9 -12.79 -0.39 -1.35
N ALA A 10 -13.22 0.12 -2.50
CA ALA A 10 -14.50 -0.27 -3.09
C ALA A 10 -14.55 -1.78 -3.36
N ILE A 11 -13.47 -2.36 -3.91
CA ILE A 11 -13.38 -3.81 -4.14
C ILE A 11 -13.36 -4.57 -2.81
N LYS A 12 -12.52 -4.17 -1.84
CA LYS A 12 -12.42 -4.81 -0.52
C LYS A 12 -13.76 -4.82 0.20
N THR A 13 -14.43 -3.67 0.28
CA THR A 13 -15.72 -3.56 0.99
C THR A 13 -16.79 -4.42 0.33
N THR A 14 -16.83 -4.45 -1.00
CA THR A 14 -17.73 -5.33 -1.77
C THR A 14 -17.42 -6.81 -1.50
N MET A 15 -16.15 -7.21 -1.56
CA MET A 15 -15.74 -8.59 -1.27
C MET A 15 -16.03 -8.99 0.17
N ASN A 16 -15.83 -8.10 1.14
CA ASN A 16 -16.14 -8.34 2.54
C ASN A 16 -17.63 -8.61 2.73
N ALA A 17 -18.50 -7.81 2.08
CA ALA A 17 -19.94 -7.99 2.13
C ALA A 17 -20.39 -9.31 1.49
N MET A 18 -19.82 -9.65 0.32
CA MET A 18 -20.16 -10.88 -0.42
C MET A 18 -19.68 -12.15 0.31
N LEU A 19 -18.44 -12.15 0.80
CA LEU A 19 -17.79 -13.33 1.39
C LEU A 19 -18.01 -13.43 2.91
N ARG A 20 -18.57 -12.39 3.54
CA ARG A 20 -18.74 -12.27 5.01
C ARG A 20 -17.44 -12.54 5.77
N ARG A 21 -16.32 -12.08 5.23
CA ARG A 21 -14.97 -12.23 5.78
C ARG A 21 -14.21 -10.95 5.59
N GLU A 22 -13.31 -10.66 6.52
CA GLU A 22 -12.41 -9.52 6.39
C GLU A 22 -11.28 -9.87 5.40
N ILE A 23 -11.25 -9.16 4.28
CA ILE A 23 -10.18 -9.27 3.28
C ILE A 23 -9.07 -8.27 3.63
N SER A 24 -7.85 -8.79 3.78
CA SER A 24 -6.66 -7.97 3.99
C SER A 24 -6.34 -7.14 2.75
N MET A 25 -5.95 -5.88 2.95
CA MET A 25 -5.49 -5.00 1.88
C MET A 25 -4.07 -4.55 2.15
N TYR A 26 -3.20 -4.80 1.18
CA TYR A 26 -1.80 -4.37 1.22
C TYR A 26 -1.62 -3.20 0.25
N LEU A 27 -1.09 -2.08 0.73
CA LEU A 27 -0.72 -0.96 -0.12
C LEU A 27 0.79 -1.00 -0.37
N CYS A 28 1.19 -1.07 -1.64
CA CYS A 28 2.61 -1.15 -2.01
C CYS A 28 3.05 0.11 -2.75
N THR A 29 4.25 0.60 -2.45
CA THR A 29 4.87 1.76 -3.10
C THR A 29 6.35 1.52 -3.30
N ASP A 30 6.93 2.02 -4.38
CA ASP A 30 8.37 2.08 -4.60
C ASP A 30 8.97 3.44 -4.24
N SER A 31 8.13 4.46 -4.03
CA SER A 31 8.53 5.76 -3.53
C SER A 31 8.74 5.73 -2.01
N LYS A 32 10.01 5.82 -1.59
CA LYS A 32 10.40 5.90 -0.18
C LYS A 32 9.81 7.13 0.52
N SER A 33 9.82 8.29 -0.13
CA SER A 33 9.30 9.53 0.46
C SER A 33 7.80 9.42 0.74
N LEU A 34 7.03 8.80 -0.16
CA LEU A 34 5.61 8.55 0.04
C LEU A 34 5.37 7.53 1.17
N TYR A 35 6.16 6.46 1.23
CA TYR A 35 6.11 5.48 2.32
C TYR A 35 6.34 6.15 3.68
N GLU A 36 7.39 6.96 3.82
CA GLU A 36 7.71 7.67 5.07
C GLU A 36 6.64 8.71 5.42
N CYS A 37 6.09 9.39 4.41
CA CYS A 37 4.99 10.33 4.61
C CYS A 37 3.74 9.63 5.15
N ILE A 38 3.37 8.43 4.68
CA ILE A 38 2.20 7.73 5.23
C ILE A 38 2.52 7.08 6.59
N SER A 39 3.71 6.49 6.77
CA SER A 39 4.03 5.65 7.93
C SER A 39 4.64 6.36 9.16
N LYS A 40 5.39 7.45 8.97
CA LYS A 40 6.29 8.02 10.01
C LYS A 40 6.00 9.49 10.34
N LEU A 41 4.76 9.97 10.20
CA LEU A 41 4.40 11.39 10.42
C LEU A 41 5.24 12.38 9.57
N GLY A 42 5.90 11.93 8.50
CA GLY A 42 6.69 12.80 7.63
C GLY A 42 5.84 13.88 6.98
N THR A 43 6.28 15.12 6.91
CA THR A 43 5.50 16.21 6.31
C THR A 43 5.81 16.32 4.81
N THR A 44 4.81 16.73 4.02
CA THR A 44 5.00 17.17 2.63
C THR A 44 4.62 18.64 2.52
N GLN A 45 5.36 19.40 1.72
CA GLN A 45 5.06 20.81 1.42
C GLN A 45 4.14 20.97 0.20
N GLU A 46 3.89 19.86 -0.52
CA GLU A 46 3.02 19.88 -1.70
C GLU A 46 1.56 19.84 -1.24
N LYS A 47 0.85 20.93 -1.52
CA LYS A 47 -0.49 21.19 -0.96
C LYS A 47 -1.55 20.22 -1.46
N ARG A 48 -1.45 19.77 -2.72
CA ARG A 48 -2.46 18.87 -3.30
C ARG A 48 -2.34 17.46 -2.73
N LEU A 49 -1.12 17.00 -2.47
CA LEU A 49 -0.80 15.70 -1.90
C LEU A 49 -1.14 15.60 -0.41
N MET A 50 -1.15 16.71 0.34
CA MET A 50 -1.45 16.70 1.77
C MET A 50 -2.79 16.05 2.09
N ILE A 51 -3.84 16.35 1.30
CA ILE A 51 -5.18 15.80 1.51
C ILE A 51 -5.17 14.29 1.29
N ASP A 52 -4.65 13.84 0.15
CA ASP A 52 -4.56 12.42 -0.20
C ASP A 52 -3.75 11.62 0.84
N ILE A 53 -2.63 12.19 1.30
CA ILE A 53 -1.78 11.56 2.31
C ILE A 53 -2.50 11.49 3.66
N LEU A 54 -3.25 12.53 4.05
CA LEU A 54 -4.01 12.53 5.29
C LEU A 54 -5.09 11.44 5.27
N CYS A 55 -5.83 11.30 4.17
CA CYS A 55 -6.82 10.23 4.01
C CYS A 55 -6.18 8.83 4.06
N LEU A 56 -5.04 8.64 3.40
CA LEU A 56 -4.30 7.37 3.44
C LEU A 56 -3.79 7.04 4.84
N ARG A 57 -3.34 8.04 5.60
CA ARG A 57 -2.93 7.87 7.01
C ARG A 57 -4.09 7.46 7.90
N GLU A 58 -5.21 8.17 7.81
CA GLU A 58 -6.40 7.84 8.59
C GLU A 58 -6.87 6.41 8.29
N SER A 59 -6.89 6.02 7.01
CA SER A 59 -7.25 4.67 6.58
C SER A 59 -6.25 3.61 7.07
N TYR A 60 -4.96 3.97 7.13
CA TYR A 60 -3.92 3.11 7.69
C TYR A 60 -4.07 2.95 9.21
N GLU A 61 -4.35 4.03 9.94
CA GLU A 61 -4.59 4.02 11.39
C GLU A 61 -5.85 3.24 11.76
N ARG A 62 -6.91 3.35 10.95
CA ARG A 62 -8.17 2.59 11.08
C ARG A 62 -8.06 1.12 10.64
N ARG A 63 -6.89 0.68 10.16
CA ARG A 63 -6.63 -0.67 9.62
C ARG A 63 -7.47 -1.04 8.40
N GLU A 64 -7.98 -0.05 7.67
CA GLU A 64 -8.58 -0.27 6.35
C GLU A 64 -7.51 -0.74 5.37
N ILE A 65 -6.29 -0.20 5.52
CA ILE A 65 -5.05 -0.74 4.95
C ILE A 65 -4.41 -1.64 6.00
N THR A 66 -4.32 -2.94 5.71
CA THR A 66 -3.74 -3.94 6.62
C THR A 66 -2.24 -3.71 6.80
N GLU A 67 -1.54 -3.41 5.71
CA GLU A 67 -0.11 -3.14 5.77
C GLU A 67 0.31 -2.22 4.60
N LEU A 68 1.16 -1.25 4.91
CA LEU A 68 1.88 -0.46 3.92
C LEU A 68 3.27 -1.08 3.70
N ARG A 69 3.64 -1.32 2.45
CA ARG A 69 4.93 -1.92 2.06
C ARG A 69 5.69 -1.01 1.11
N TRP A 70 6.93 -0.72 1.47
CA TRP A 70 7.91 -0.19 0.52
C TRP A 70 8.52 -1.35 -0.26
N ILE A 71 8.49 -1.28 -1.60
CA ILE A 71 8.95 -2.31 -2.53
C ILE A 71 9.95 -1.75 -3.53
N ALA A 72 10.79 -2.59 -4.12
CA ALA A 72 11.68 -2.15 -5.20
C ALA A 72 10.88 -1.91 -6.49
N GLY A 73 11.16 -0.83 -7.23
CA GLY A 73 10.39 -0.46 -8.43
C GLY A 73 10.38 -1.55 -9.53
N ASN A 74 11.46 -2.33 -9.65
CA ASN A 74 11.51 -3.48 -10.57
C ASN A 74 10.55 -4.63 -10.21
N THR A 75 10.08 -4.68 -8.96
CA THR A 75 9.08 -5.63 -8.47
C THR A 75 7.67 -5.07 -8.48
N ASN A 76 7.50 -3.78 -8.81
CA ASN A 76 6.23 -3.09 -8.81
C ASN A 76 5.54 -3.24 -10.19
N PRO A 77 4.44 -4.00 -10.31
CA PRO A 77 3.73 -4.11 -11.58
C PRO A 77 3.10 -2.77 -12.02
N ALA A 78 2.89 -1.83 -11.09
CA ALA A 78 2.37 -0.50 -11.42
C ALA A 78 3.37 0.36 -12.19
N ASP A 79 4.65 0.02 -12.19
CA ASP A 79 5.68 0.73 -12.96
C ASP A 79 5.40 0.65 -14.48
N ALA A 80 4.85 -0.47 -14.96
CA ALA A 80 4.42 -0.62 -16.36
C ALA A 80 3.22 0.26 -16.73
N MET A 81 2.44 0.73 -15.75
CA MET A 81 1.28 1.59 -16.00
C MET A 81 1.68 3.07 -16.10
N THR A 82 2.86 3.45 -15.60
CA THR A 82 3.35 4.84 -15.60
C THR A 82 4.47 5.08 -16.59
N LYS A 83 5.10 4.02 -17.12
CA LYS A 83 6.21 4.07 -18.07
C LYS A 83 5.82 3.41 -19.39
N SER A 84 6.48 3.84 -20.47
CA SER A 84 6.29 3.27 -21.82
C SER A 84 6.95 1.91 -22.03
N LYS A 85 7.86 1.49 -21.13
CA LYS A 85 8.57 0.21 -21.21
C LYS A 85 7.83 -0.89 -20.44
N ALA A 86 7.84 -2.09 -21.00
CA ALA A 86 7.32 -3.28 -20.34
C ALA A 86 8.07 -3.54 -19.01
N CYS A 87 7.31 -3.86 -17.95
CA CYS A 87 7.85 -4.20 -16.64
C CYS A 87 7.88 -5.73 -16.44
N PRO A 88 9.02 -6.32 -16.04
CA PRO A 88 9.10 -7.75 -15.69
C PRO A 88 8.10 -8.15 -14.60
N ALA A 89 7.82 -7.28 -13.62
CA ALA A 89 6.85 -7.57 -12.56
C ALA A 89 5.43 -7.77 -13.10
N LEU A 90 5.01 -6.95 -14.07
CA LEU A 90 3.70 -7.10 -14.70
C LEU A 90 3.63 -8.38 -15.53
N LYS A 91 4.70 -8.70 -16.28
CA LYS A 91 4.78 -9.96 -17.03
C LYS A 91 4.66 -11.16 -16.09
N ASN A 92 5.43 -11.19 -15.00
CA ASN A 92 5.38 -12.29 -14.04
C ASN A 92 4.00 -12.43 -13.38
N LEU A 93 3.32 -11.32 -13.11
CA LEU A 93 1.94 -11.32 -12.61
C LEU A 93 0.98 -11.97 -13.62
N ILE A 94 1.08 -11.64 -14.90
CA ILE A 94 0.22 -12.23 -15.94
C ILE A 94 0.54 -13.72 -16.13
N ASP A 95 1.83 -14.07 -16.21
CA ASP A 95 2.27 -15.43 -16.51
C ASP A 95 2.02 -16.41 -15.36
N ASN A 96 2.10 -15.94 -14.10
CA ASN A 96 2.08 -16.82 -12.92
C ASN A 96 0.96 -16.50 -11.92
N ASN A 97 0.16 -15.45 -12.16
CA ASN A 97 -0.83 -14.92 -11.21
C ASN A 97 -0.24 -14.66 -9.81
N TYR A 98 1.01 -14.24 -9.76
CA TYR A 98 1.77 -14.09 -8.52
C TYR A 98 2.62 -12.82 -8.54
N ILE A 99 2.62 -12.09 -7.43
CA ILE A 99 3.48 -10.92 -7.20
C ILE A 99 4.49 -11.29 -6.11
N ASN A 100 5.77 -11.27 -6.45
CA ASN A 100 6.83 -11.49 -5.47
C ASN A 100 7.09 -10.21 -4.66
N LEU A 101 6.55 -10.16 -3.44
CA LEU A 101 6.74 -9.05 -2.50
C LEU A 101 7.87 -9.32 -1.49
N ASN A 102 8.41 -10.54 -1.43
CA ASN A 102 9.33 -10.99 -0.37
C ASN A 102 10.74 -10.40 -0.49
N GLU A 103 11.23 -10.22 -1.72
CA GLU A 103 12.54 -9.58 -1.97
C GLU A 103 12.49 -8.05 -1.86
N ALA A 104 11.28 -7.49 -1.77
CA ALA A 104 11.03 -6.06 -1.93
C ALA A 104 10.77 -5.33 -0.60
N THR A 105 10.23 -6.04 0.41
CA THR A 105 10.00 -5.46 1.74
C THR A 105 11.26 -5.46 2.60
N LEU A 106 11.81 -4.28 2.86
CA LEU A 106 12.51 -4.04 4.13
C LEU A 106 11.45 -4.11 5.24
N LYS A 107 11.31 -5.30 5.85
CA LYS A 107 10.28 -5.61 6.86
C LYS A 107 10.38 -4.66 8.07
N TRP A 108 9.20 -4.35 8.60
CA TRP A 108 8.80 -3.36 9.60
C TRP A 108 9.66 -3.12 10.86
N VAL A 109 9.50 -1.92 11.42
CA VAL A 109 9.72 -1.61 12.85
C VAL A 109 8.55 -2.18 13.65
N GLU A 110 8.84 -3.11 14.55
CA GLU A 110 7.87 -3.73 15.46
C GLU A 110 7.20 -2.66 16.34
N ARG A 111 5.87 -2.61 16.36
CA ARG A 111 5.12 -1.85 17.37
C ARG A 111 4.57 -2.85 18.38
N VAL A 112 5.22 -2.89 19.54
CA VAL A 112 4.72 -3.60 20.71
C VAL A 112 3.38 -2.94 21.11
N GLN A 113 2.34 -3.73 21.32
CA GLN A 113 1.14 -3.22 21.99
C GLN A 113 1.55 -2.86 23.42
N ASP A 114 1.51 -1.58 23.77
CA ASP A 114 1.54 -1.19 25.18
C ASP A 114 0.29 -1.74 25.86
N ARG A 115 0.40 -2.94 26.40
CA ARG A 115 -0.37 -3.33 27.57
C ARG A 115 0.32 -2.66 28.73
N ASN A 116 -0.23 -1.55 29.19
CA ASN A 116 -0.28 -1.15 30.60
C ASN A 116 -1.21 0.06 30.69
N GLY A 117 -2.51 -0.23 30.69
CA GLY A 117 -3.43 0.47 31.58
C GLY A 117 -3.41 -0.29 32.90
N ASP A 118 -2.87 0.34 33.94
CA ASP A 118 -3.35 0.39 35.33
C ASP A 118 -2.35 1.21 36.16
#